data_AF-A0A965TG54-F1
#
_entry.id   AF-A0A965TG54-F1
#
_cell.length_a   1.000
_cell.length_b   1.000
_cell.length_c   1.000
_cell.angle_alpha   90.00
_cell.angle_beta   90.00
_cell.angle_gamma   90.00
#
_symmetry.space_group_name_H-M   'P 1'
#
loop_
_entity.id
_entity.type
_entity.pdbx_description
1 polymer ?
#
loop_
_entity_poly.entity_id
_entity_poly.type
_entity_poly.pdbx_seq_one_letter_code
_entity_poly.pdbx_strand_id
1 'polypeptide(L)'
;MDLFNLIAKITLDDKDYKKGINSAEKSGKSFGSSLTKGLKVAGKAMAALYTGTVAVAAAIAKITLSSVKYGDEIGKESQKLNMSTAGYQKWSTILEMAGTSIDSMSMGMKTFTGILDEASNGNADALLTLQKLGLGYDDFAGLSVEDSLKKVVEQFQTMEQGAEKTQLAVDLFGRSGQELLPLLNQEVGSIDELFKSYEELGLIISDDVISASEDLDDQLSLLKKSFKVAAVNIGTMFMPAISKVVTGLLDLARGSAGAGETLK
;
A
#
# COMPACT_ATOMS: atom_id res chain seq x y z
N MET A 1 16.45 44.96 -18.72
CA MET A 1 16.52 44.32 -17.38
C MET A 1 16.07 42.90 -17.55
N ASP A 2 16.92 41.92 -17.24
CA ASP A 2 16.57 40.50 -17.40
C ASP A 2 15.32 40.16 -16.62
N LEU A 3 14.29 39.64 -17.32
CA LEU A 3 13.04 39.16 -16.73
C LEU A 3 13.30 38.22 -15.55
N PHE A 4 14.36 37.42 -15.66
CA PHE A 4 14.84 36.52 -14.61
C PHE A 4 15.23 37.24 -13.32
N ASN A 5 15.94 38.37 -13.41
CA ASN A 5 16.36 39.15 -12.25
C ASN A 5 15.18 39.91 -11.60
N LEU A 6 14.17 40.29 -12.37
CA LEU A 6 12.95 40.93 -11.85
C LEU A 6 12.04 39.91 -11.14
N ILE A 7 11.82 38.74 -11.75
CA ILE A 7 11.05 37.64 -11.16
C ILE A 7 11.74 37.15 -9.87
N ALA A 8 13.06 36.95 -9.90
CA ALA A 8 13.84 36.56 -8.73
C ALA A 8 13.73 37.60 -7.60
N LYS A 9 13.78 38.90 -7.91
CA LYS A 9 13.68 39.96 -6.90
C LYS A 9 12.28 40.10 -6.30
N ILE A 10 11.21 39.86 -7.08
CA ILE A 10 9.81 39.90 -6.59
C ILE A 10 9.44 38.64 -5.81
N THR A 11 9.95 37.45 -6.19
CA THR A 11 9.68 36.19 -5.47
C THR A 11 10.58 35.97 -4.26
N LEU A 12 11.81 36.49 -4.24
CA LEU A 12 12.74 36.31 -3.12
C LEU A 12 12.65 37.40 -2.04
N ASP A 13 12.09 38.59 -2.32
CA ASP A 13 12.13 39.71 -1.35
C ASP A 13 10.83 39.91 -0.55
N ASP A 14 9.80 39.10 -0.79
CA ASP A 14 8.58 39.16 -0.02
C ASP A 14 8.78 38.51 1.37
N LYS A 15 8.70 39.34 2.42
CA LYS A 15 8.85 38.92 3.82
C LYS A 15 7.86 37.83 4.20
N ASP A 16 6.68 37.80 3.57
CA ASP A 16 5.65 36.83 3.91
C ASP A 16 5.87 35.49 3.19
N TYR A 17 6.44 35.49 1.97
CA TYR A 17 6.89 34.27 1.28
C TYR A 17 8.04 33.61 2.05
N LYS A 18 9.04 34.41 2.45
CA LYS A 18 10.12 33.95 3.33
C LYS A 18 9.58 33.44 4.66
N LYS A 19 8.56 34.05 5.27
CA LYS A 19 7.94 33.54 6.51
C LYS A 19 7.16 32.25 6.29
N GLY A 20 6.42 32.12 5.18
CA GLY A 20 5.66 30.91 4.85
C GLY A 20 6.56 29.71 4.61
N ILE A 21 7.60 29.88 3.80
CA ILE A 21 8.65 28.86 3.60
C ILE A 21 9.38 28.58 4.90
N ASN A 22 9.81 29.59 5.66
CA ASN A 22 10.46 29.37 6.94
C ASN A 22 9.53 28.69 7.96
N SER A 23 8.22 28.89 7.89
CA SER A 23 7.25 28.25 8.79
C SER A 23 7.00 26.80 8.38
N ALA A 24 6.90 26.52 7.08
CA ALA A 24 6.84 25.16 6.55
C ALA A 24 8.15 24.38 6.80
N GLU A 25 9.30 25.03 6.64
CA GLU A 25 10.63 24.48 6.91
C GLU A 25 10.85 24.27 8.42
N LYS A 26 10.48 25.24 9.28
CA LYS A 26 10.49 25.07 10.74
C LYS A 26 9.54 23.98 11.18
N SER A 27 8.37 23.88 10.57
CA SER A 27 7.39 22.83 10.83
C SER A 27 7.95 21.45 10.47
N GLY A 28 8.50 21.29 9.26
CA GLY A 28 9.17 20.05 8.82
C GLY A 28 10.41 19.70 9.65
N LYS A 29 11.24 20.68 9.99
CA LYS A 29 12.40 20.51 10.89
C LYS A 29 11.98 20.20 12.32
N SER A 30 10.89 20.78 12.81
CA SER A 30 10.35 20.51 14.15
C SER A 30 9.72 19.12 14.22
N PHE A 31 9.01 18.69 13.18
CA PHE A 31 8.50 17.34 13.04
C PHE A 31 9.64 16.33 12.95
N GLY A 32 10.60 16.54 12.05
CA GLY A 32 11.80 15.71 11.93
C GLY A 32 12.59 15.66 13.24
N SER A 33 12.72 16.79 13.95
CA SER A 33 13.40 16.85 15.23
C SER A 33 12.60 16.21 16.37
N SER A 34 11.27 16.29 16.38
CA SER A 34 10.40 15.67 17.40
C SER A 34 10.31 14.17 17.18
N LEU A 35 10.22 13.71 15.93
CA LEU A 35 10.34 12.32 15.56
C LEU A 35 11.72 11.77 15.95
N THR A 36 12.79 12.49 15.61
CA THR A 36 14.17 12.12 16.01
C THR A 36 14.35 12.14 17.53
N LYS A 37 13.68 13.05 18.25
CA LYS A 37 13.73 13.11 19.73
C LYS A 37 12.93 11.98 20.37
N GLY A 38 11.72 11.70 19.89
CA GLY A 38 10.89 10.58 20.36
C GLY A 38 11.58 9.24 20.10
N LEU A 39 12.17 9.08 18.92
CA LEU A 39 12.97 7.91 18.57
C LEU A 39 14.29 7.83 19.34
N LYS A 40 14.91 8.96 19.72
CA LYS A 40 16.05 8.97 20.66
C LYS A 40 15.65 8.59 22.08
N VAL A 41 14.41 8.85 22.51
CA VAL A 41 13.91 8.44 23.83
C VAL A 41 13.61 6.95 23.84
N ALA A 42 12.97 6.42 22.79
CA ALA A 42 12.85 4.97 22.58
C ALA A 42 14.23 4.30 22.42
N GLY A 43 15.13 4.94 21.67
CA GLY A 43 16.51 4.53 21.47
C GLY A 43 17.38 4.60 22.74
N LYS A 44 17.00 5.34 23.79
CA LYS A 44 17.73 5.33 25.08
C LYS A 44 17.60 4.00 25.84
N ALA A 45 16.53 3.24 25.60
CA ALA A 45 16.44 1.86 26.10
C ALA A 45 17.39 0.90 25.33
N MET A 46 17.74 1.25 24.08
CA MET A 46 18.70 0.53 23.22
C MET A 46 20.13 1.12 23.28
N ALA A 47 20.31 2.30 23.87
CA ALA A 47 21.56 3.07 23.85
C ALA A 47 22.64 2.54 24.81
N ALA A 48 22.35 1.49 25.57
CA ALA A 48 23.40 0.72 26.25
C ALA A 48 24.34 0.01 25.25
N LEU A 49 23.98 -0.08 23.96
CA LEU A 49 24.74 -0.84 22.98
C LEU A 49 25.68 -0.03 22.08
N TYR A 50 25.45 1.24 21.72
CA TYR A 50 26.35 1.93 20.76
C TYR A 50 26.44 3.46 20.90
N THR A 51 27.66 3.95 21.10
CA THR A 51 28.04 5.37 21.14
C THR A 51 28.34 5.90 19.73
N GLY A 52 27.35 6.34 18.93
CA GLY A 52 27.66 6.91 17.61
C GLY A 52 26.51 7.46 16.74
N THR A 53 26.45 8.80 16.62
CA THR A 53 25.98 9.66 15.49
C THR A 53 24.51 9.69 15.02
N VAL A 54 24.10 10.87 14.51
CA VAL A 54 22.77 11.21 13.93
C VAL A 54 22.37 10.31 12.75
N ALA A 55 23.34 9.74 12.01
CA ALA A 55 23.08 8.85 10.88
C ALA A 55 22.40 7.53 11.29
N VAL A 56 22.80 6.96 12.44
CA VAL A 56 22.19 5.73 12.98
C VAL A 56 20.74 5.98 13.40
N ALA A 57 20.45 7.14 14.01
CA ALA A 57 19.09 7.51 14.38
C ALA A 57 18.15 7.66 13.18
N ALA A 58 18.64 8.21 12.06
CA ALA A 58 17.86 8.32 10.83
C ALA A 58 17.58 6.95 10.17
N ALA A 59 18.56 6.03 10.21
CA ALA A 59 18.38 4.66 9.71
C ALA A 59 17.34 3.89 10.54
N ILE A 60 17.41 3.97 11.87
CA ILE A 60 16.42 3.37 12.77
C ILE A 60 15.04 3.97 12.51
N ALA A 61 14.93 5.30 12.34
CA ALA A 61 13.66 5.97 12.05
C ALA A 61 13.03 5.46 10.76
N LYS A 62 13.85 5.30 9.73
CA LYS A 62 13.40 4.80 8.43
C LYS A 62 12.91 3.36 8.55
N ILE A 63 13.65 2.49 9.26
CA ILE A 63 13.25 1.10 9.48
C ILE A 63 11.92 1.05 10.24
N THR A 64 11.78 1.76 11.35
CA THR A 64 10.52 1.81 12.11
C THR A 64 9.36 2.28 11.26
N LEU A 65 9.52 3.37 10.50
CA LEU A 65 8.45 3.87 9.62
C LEU A 65 8.12 2.89 8.49
N SER A 66 9.10 2.16 7.97
CA SER A 66 8.87 1.11 6.98
C SER A 66 8.12 -0.09 7.59
N SER A 67 8.49 -0.52 8.79
CA SER A 67 7.78 -1.60 9.51
C SER A 67 6.35 -1.21 9.85
N VAL A 68 6.11 0.03 10.28
CA VAL A 68 4.77 0.57 10.54
C VAL A 68 3.91 0.52 9.28
N LYS A 69 4.44 0.97 8.14
CA LYS A 69 3.69 0.89 6.88
C LYS A 69 3.39 -0.54 6.46
N TYR A 70 4.35 -1.44 6.63
CA TYR A 70 4.18 -2.84 6.29
C TYR A 70 3.10 -3.51 7.16
N GLY A 71 3.09 -3.23 8.47
CA GLY A 71 2.03 -3.69 9.37
C GLY A 71 0.66 -3.13 9.01
N ASP A 72 0.57 -1.83 8.74
CA ASP A 72 -0.67 -1.17 8.29
C ASP A 72 -1.21 -1.75 6.97
N GLU A 73 -0.31 -2.04 6.02
CA GLU A 73 -0.65 -2.67 4.75
C GLU A 73 -1.22 -4.08 4.96
N ILE A 74 -0.59 -4.92 5.78
CA ILE A 74 -1.14 -6.24 6.13
C ILE A 74 -2.55 -6.12 6.73
N GLY A 75 -2.75 -5.21 7.68
CA GLY A 75 -4.05 -5.02 8.33
C GLY A 75 -5.14 -4.58 7.34
N LYS A 76 -4.85 -3.58 6.51
CA LYS A 76 -5.79 -3.09 5.48
C LYS A 76 -6.06 -4.10 4.38
N GLU A 77 -5.05 -4.77 3.86
CA GLU A 77 -5.22 -5.74 2.77
C GLU A 77 -5.93 -7.01 3.25
N SER A 78 -5.62 -7.52 4.45
CA SER A 78 -6.33 -8.67 5.03
C SER A 78 -7.84 -8.39 5.19
N GLN A 79 -8.20 -7.20 5.68
CA GLN A 79 -9.60 -6.78 5.76
C GLN A 79 -10.28 -6.69 4.40
N LYS A 80 -9.60 -6.17 3.37
CA LYS A 80 -10.16 -6.11 2.00
C LYS A 80 -10.45 -7.49 1.42
N LEU A 81 -9.63 -8.49 1.76
CA LEU A 81 -9.82 -9.87 1.31
C LEU A 81 -10.73 -10.69 2.21
N ASN A 82 -11.24 -10.09 3.30
CA ASN A 82 -12.00 -10.79 4.34
C ASN A 82 -11.24 -12.00 4.90
N MET A 83 -9.96 -11.79 5.17
CA MET A 83 -9.02 -12.76 5.73
C MET A 83 -8.55 -12.28 7.11
N SER A 84 -8.08 -13.22 7.92
CA SER A 84 -7.25 -12.90 9.08
C SER A 84 -5.91 -12.30 8.62
N THR A 85 -5.32 -11.46 9.45
CA THR A 85 -3.96 -10.92 9.28
C THR A 85 -2.92 -12.03 9.15
N ALA A 86 -3.03 -13.09 9.95
CA ALA A 86 -2.14 -14.25 9.90
C ALA A 86 -2.34 -15.04 8.60
N GLY A 87 -3.59 -15.32 8.22
CA GLY A 87 -3.92 -16.00 6.96
C GLY A 87 -3.43 -15.21 5.75
N TYR A 88 -3.63 -13.90 5.73
CA TYR A 88 -3.10 -13.01 4.70
C TYR A 88 -1.58 -13.12 4.56
N GLN A 89 -0.84 -13.03 5.68
CA GLN A 89 0.63 -13.13 5.65
C GLN A 89 1.11 -14.48 5.14
N LYS A 90 0.46 -15.58 5.57
CA LYS A 90 0.76 -16.93 5.11
C LYS A 90 0.53 -17.09 3.60
N TRP A 91 -0.61 -16.60 3.10
CA TRP A 91 -0.94 -16.64 1.69
C TRP A 91 -0.06 -15.72 0.84
N SER A 92 0.26 -14.51 1.32
CA SER A 92 1.23 -13.64 0.62
C SER A 92 2.57 -14.34 0.47
N THR A 93 3.05 -14.97 1.55
CA THR A 93 4.36 -15.65 1.57
C THR A 93 4.40 -16.82 0.59
N ILE A 94 3.38 -17.69 0.57
CA ILE A 94 3.36 -18.82 -0.39
C ILE A 94 3.25 -18.34 -1.84
N LEU A 95 2.46 -17.29 -2.10
CA LEU A 95 2.28 -16.71 -3.43
C LEU A 95 3.58 -16.09 -3.95
N GLU A 96 4.27 -15.31 -3.11
CA GLU A 96 5.58 -14.74 -3.43
C GLU A 96 6.60 -15.82 -3.77
N MET A 97 6.65 -16.90 -2.98
CA MET A 97 7.56 -18.02 -3.24
C MET A 97 7.20 -18.83 -4.49
N ALA A 98 5.91 -18.87 -4.85
CA ALA A 98 5.45 -19.43 -6.11
C ALA A 98 5.66 -18.49 -7.31
N GLY A 99 6.14 -17.25 -7.10
CA GLY A 99 6.36 -16.28 -8.16
C GLY A 99 5.08 -15.63 -8.68
N THR A 100 4.04 -15.61 -7.86
CA THR A 100 2.75 -14.97 -8.14
C THR A 100 2.47 -13.89 -7.08
N SER A 101 1.26 -13.34 -7.03
CA SER A 101 0.92 -12.23 -6.14
C SER A 101 -0.42 -12.40 -5.45
N ILE A 102 -0.54 -11.81 -4.26
CA ILE A 102 -1.80 -11.73 -3.52
C ILE A 102 -2.88 -10.95 -4.29
N ASP A 103 -2.48 -10.00 -5.14
CA ASP A 103 -3.40 -9.27 -6.02
C ASP A 103 -3.98 -10.17 -7.11
N SER A 104 -3.13 -10.98 -7.77
CA SER A 104 -3.57 -11.99 -8.74
C SER A 104 -4.55 -12.96 -8.10
N MET A 105 -4.23 -13.43 -6.88
CA MET A 105 -5.10 -14.29 -6.08
C MET A 105 -6.43 -13.62 -5.72
N SER A 106 -6.39 -12.37 -5.24
CA SER A 106 -7.58 -11.58 -4.91
C SER A 106 -8.52 -11.44 -6.11
N MET A 107 -7.97 -11.09 -7.27
CA MET A 107 -8.73 -10.99 -8.52
C MET A 107 -9.32 -12.33 -8.94
N GLY A 108 -8.55 -13.42 -8.82
CA GLY A 108 -9.03 -14.77 -9.09
C GLY A 108 -10.16 -15.17 -8.16
N MET A 109 -10.00 -14.91 -6.86
CA MET A 109 -11.01 -15.21 -5.85
C MET A 109 -12.31 -14.46 -6.09
N LYS A 110 -12.27 -13.22 -6.59
CA LYS A 110 -13.48 -12.53 -7.01
C LYS A 110 -14.25 -13.30 -8.09
N THR A 111 -13.56 -13.82 -9.11
CA THR A 111 -14.18 -14.67 -10.13
C THR A 111 -14.74 -15.96 -9.53
N PHE A 112 -13.96 -16.62 -8.68
CA PHE A 112 -14.38 -17.84 -7.99
C PHE A 112 -15.64 -17.63 -7.13
N THR A 113 -15.71 -16.53 -6.36
CA THR A 113 -16.92 -16.21 -5.58
C THR A 113 -18.15 -15.98 -6.45
N GLY A 114 -17.98 -15.43 -7.66
CA GLY A 114 -19.06 -15.32 -8.64
C GLY A 114 -19.54 -16.70 -9.13
N ILE A 115 -18.62 -17.63 -9.36
CA ILE A 115 -18.96 -19.02 -9.73
C ILE A 115 -19.71 -19.72 -8.59
N LEU A 116 -19.29 -19.52 -7.34
CA LEU A 116 -20.02 -20.07 -6.19
C LEU A 116 -21.43 -19.48 -6.09
N ASP A 117 -21.60 -18.18 -6.31
CA ASP A 117 -22.92 -17.53 -6.33
C ASP A 117 -23.82 -18.08 -7.45
N GLU A 118 -23.29 -18.22 -8.66
CA GLU A 118 -24.03 -18.82 -9.79
C GLU A 118 -24.39 -20.29 -9.51
N ALA A 119 -23.46 -21.07 -8.97
CA ALA A 119 -23.68 -22.45 -8.59
C ALA A 119 -24.76 -22.58 -7.49
N SER A 120 -24.76 -21.66 -6.52
CA SER A 120 -25.79 -21.60 -5.46
C SER A 120 -27.19 -21.38 -6.02
N ASN A 121 -27.29 -20.67 -7.14
CA ASN A 121 -28.53 -20.41 -7.87
C ASN A 121 -28.89 -21.52 -8.88
N GLY A 122 -28.14 -22.63 -8.89
CA GLY A 122 -28.41 -23.78 -9.75
C GLY A 122 -27.92 -23.62 -11.20
N ASN A 123 -26.99 -22.70 -11.47
CA ASN A 123 -26.38 -22.57 -12.80
C ASN A 123 -25.60 -23.84 -13.16
N ALA A 124 -25.98 -24.48 -14.27
CA ALA A 124 -25.40 -25.75 -14.69
C ALA A 124 -23.91 -25.65 -15.08
N ASP A 125 -23.48 -24.56 -15.70
CA ASP A 125 -22.09 -24.36 -16.13
C ASP A 125 -21.18 -24.10 -14.93
N ALA A 126 -21.65 -23.33 -13.94
CA ALA A 126 -20.94 -23.09 -12.69
C ALA A 126 -20.79 -24.39 -11.88
N LEU A 127 -21.88 -25.16 -11.73
CA LEU A 127 -21.85 -26.47 -11.08
C LEU A 127 -20.91 -27.45 -11.79
N LEU A 128 -20.94 -27.48 -13.13
CA LEU A 128 -20.02 -28.32 -13.92
C LEU A 128 -18.56 -27.90 -13.74
N THR A 129 -18.30 -26.60 -13.61
CA THR A 129 -16.94 -26.07 -13.38
C THR A 129 -16.39 -26.53 -12.03
N LEU A 130 -17.18 -26.45 -10.96
CA LEU A 130 -16.81 -27.00 -9.65
C LEU A 130 -16.64 -28.53 -9.73
N GLN A 131 -17.52 -29.22 -10.45
CA GLN A 131 -17.45 -30.67 -10.62
C GLN A 131 -16.19 -31.11 -11.36
N LYS A 132 -15.70 -30.36 -12.34
CA LYS A 132 -14.41 -30.62 -13.02
C LYS A 132 -13.23 -30.53 -12.06
N LEU A 133 -13.32 -29.68 -11.04
CA LEU A 133 -12.36 -29.63 -9.94
C LEU A 133 -12.54 -30.83 -8.97
N GLY A 134 -13.69 -31.49 -8.98
CA GLY A 134 -14.03 -32.59 -8.08
C GLY A 134 -14.75 -32.15 -6.81
N LEU A 135 -15.28 -30.91 -6.79
CA LEU A 135 -15.97 -30.33 -5.64
C LEU A 135 -17.40 -29.91 -6.02
N GLY A 136 -18.28 -29.87 -5.04
CA GLY A 136 -19.64 -29.32 -5.16
C GLY A 136 -19.77 -27.96 -4.49
N TYR A 137 -20.89 -27.27 -4.74
CA TYR A 137 -21.21 -26.02 -4.03
C TYR A 137 -21.25 -26.22 -2.50
N ASP A 138 -21.81 -27.35 -2.05
CA ASP A 138 -21.94 -27.67 -0.62
C ASP A 138 -20.58 -27.83 0.09
N ASP A 139 -19.49 -28.10 -0.65
CA ASP A 139 -18.14 -28.14 -0.09
C ASP A 139 -17.64 -26.78 0.38
N PHE A 140 -18.24 -25.70 -0.11
CA PHE A 140 -17.86 -24.31 0.22
C PHE A 140 -18.89 -23.62 1.10
N ALA A 141 -20.09 -24.19 1.26
CA ALA A 141 -21.15 -23.61 2.05
C ALA A 141 -20.71 -23.42 3.51
N GLY A 142 -20.66 -22.16 3.96
CA GLY A 142 -20.27 -21.80 5.32
C GLY A 142 -18.76 -21.80 5.60
N LEU A 143 -17.92 -22.05 4.58
CA LEU A 143 -16.47 -21.90 4.72
C LEU A 143 -16.05 -20.43 4.71
N SER A 144 -14.94 -20.14 5.39
CA SER A 144 -14.27 -18.86 5.24
C SER A 144 -13.66 -18.72 3.84
N VAL A 145 -13.28 -17.49 3.46
CA VAL A 145 -12.55 -17.24 2.21
C VAL A 145 -11.23 -18.02 2.21
N GLU A 146 -10.56 -18.08 3.36
CA GLU A 146 -9.28 -18.77 3.52
C GLU A 146 -9.42 -20.29 3.34
N ASP A 147 -10.43 -20.89 3.96
CA ASP A 147 -10.68 -22.34 3.87
C ASP A 147 -11.12 -22.73 2.46
N SER A 148 -11.95 -21.89 1.83
CA SER A 148 -12.38 -22.08 0.44
C SER A 148 -11.17 -22.04 -0.50
N LEU A 149 -10.31 -21.03 -0.34
CA LEU A 149 -9.09 -20.88 -1.14
C LEU A 149 -8.17 -22.09 -0.96
N LYS A 150 -7.89 -22.46 0.29
CA LYS A 150 -7.06 -23.62 0.63
C LYS A 150 -7.60 -24.89 -0.04
N LYS A 151 -8.89 -25.18 0.13
CA LYS A 151 -9.54 -26.35 -0.45
C LYS A 151 -9.40 -26.37 -1.97
N VAL A 152 -9.61 -25.25 -2.66
CA VAL A 152 -9.44 -25.17 -4.12
C VAL A 152 -8.00 -25.43 -4.52
N VAL A 153 -7.03 -24.77 -3.87
CA VAL A 153 -5.60 -24.93 -4.18
C VAL A 153 -5.16 -26.38 -3.97
N GLU A 154 -5.49 -26.99 -2.83
CA GLU A 154 -5.16 -28.39 -2.54
C GLU A 154 -5.76 -29.32 -3.61
N GLN A 155 -7.01 -29.08 -4.00
CA GLN A 155 -7.65 -29.89 -5.03
C GLN A 155 -6.96 -29.76 -6.39
N PHE A 156 -6.57 -28.54 -6.80
CA PHE A 156 -5.75 -28.34 -7.99
C PHE A 156 -4.41 -29.07 -7.91
N GLN A 157 -3.76 -29.10 -6.75
CA GLN A 157 -2.47 -29.76 -6.58
C GLN A 157 -2.55 -31.28 -6.72
N THR A 158 -3.74 -31.88 -6.53
CA THR A 158 -3.97 -33.31 -6.82
C THR A 158 -4.14 -33.63 -8.31
N MET A 159 -4.39 -32.61 -9.15
CA MET A 159 -4.61 -32.80 -10.58
C MET A 159 -3.30 -32.92 -11.37
N GLU A 160 -3.28 -33.82 -12.36
CA GLU A 160 -2.17 -33.94 -13.31
C GLU A 160 -1.94 -32.60 -14.04
N GLN A 161 -0.67 -32.23 -14.19
CA GLN A 161 -0.29 -31.01 -14.90
C GLN A 161 -0.58 -31.16 -16.40
N GLY A 162 -1.28 -30.18 -16.98
CA GLY A 162 -1.62 -30.22 -18.40
C GLY A 162 -2.59 -29.13 -18.83
N ALA A 163 -3.03 -29.24 -20.09
CA ALA A 163 -3.96 -28.30 -20.69
C ALA A 163 -5.30 -28.23 -19.94
N GLU A 164 -5.79 -29.38 -19.43
CA GLU A 164 -7.07 -29.45 -18.70
C GLU A 164 -7.02 -28.70 -17.37
N LYS A 165 -5.99 -28.93 -16.55
CA LYS A 165 -5.75 -28.18 -15.31
C LYS A 165 -5.59 -26.68 -15.57
N THR A 166 -4.87 -26.33 -16.64
CA THR A 166 -4.67 -24.93 -17.03
C THR A 166 -5.98 -24.25 -17.41
N GLN A 167 -6.79 -24.93 -18.23
CA GLN A 167 -8.09 -24.42 -18.63
C GLN A 167 -9.02 -24.28 -17.42
N LEU A 168 -9.04 -25.27 -16.52
CA LEU A 168 -9.86 -25.22 -15.32
C LEU A 168 -9.45 -24.07 -14.39
N ALA A 169 -8.15 -23.78 -14.26
CA ALA A 169 -7.68 -22.62 -13.50
C ALA A 169 -8.21 -21.32 -14.10
N VAL A 170 -8.23 -21.21 -15.43
CA VAL A 170 -8.81 -20.04 -16.12
C VAL A 170 -10.32 -19.98 -15.98
N ASP A 171 -11.01 -21.11 -16.05
CA ASP A 171 -12.47 -21.18 -15.88
C ASP A 171 -12.86 -20.74 -14.46
N LEU A 172 -12.10 -21.14 -13.43
CA LEU A 172 -12.38 -20.82 -12.02
C LEU A 172 -11.93 -19.42 -11.59
N PHE A 173 -10.75 -18.99 -12.02
CA PHE A 173 -10.11 -17.75 -11.55
C PHE A 173 -10.03 -16.67 -12.63
N GLY A 174 -10.62 -16.89 -13.81
CA GLY A 174 -10.52 -15.99 -14.94
C GLY A 174 -9.08 -15.84 -15.43
N ARG A 175 -8.72 -14.63 -15.87
CA ARG A 175 -7.35 -14.34 -16.35
C ARG A 175 -6.28 -14.58 -15.28
N SER A 176 -6.61 -14.35 -14.02
CA SER A 176 -5.73 -14.63 -12.89
C SER A 176 -5.38 -16.11 -12.75
N GLY A 177 -6.22 -17.02 -13.27
CA GLY A 177 -5.94 -18.44 -13.28
C GLY A 177 -4.58 -18.80 -13.89
N GLN A 178 -4.18 -18.10 -14.95
CA GLN A 178 -2.86 -18.31 -15.58
C GLN A 178 -1.70 -17.85 -14.68
N GLU A 179 -1.89 -16.74 -13.97
CA GLU A 179 -0.90 -16.17 -13.05
C GLU A 179 -0.78 -17.00 -11.77
N LEU A 180 -1.80 -17.79 -11.43
CA LEU A 180 -1.82 -18.67 -10.28
C LEU A 180 -1.31 -20.08 -10.57
N LEU A 181 -1.14 -20.46 -11.85
CA LEU A 181 -0.64 -21.80 -12.22
C LEU A 181 0.64 -22.22 -11.52
N PRO A 182 1.65 -21.35 -11.32
CA PRO A 182 2.83 -21.75 -10.56
C PRO A 182 2.50 -22.29 -9.17
N LEU A 183 1.58 -21.64 -8.44
CA LEU A 183 1.11 -22.13 -7.14
C LEU A 183 0.29 -23.42 -7.27
N LEU A 184 -0.65 -23.45 -8.22
CA LEU A 184 -1.55 -24.59 -8.42
C LEU A 184 -0.81 -25.85 -8.90
N ASN A 185 0.35 -25.69 -9.54
CA ASN A 185 1.20 -26.78 -10.02
C ASN A 185 2.25 -27.24 -9.01
N GLN A 186 2.47 -26.49 -7.93
CA GLN A 186 3.38 -26.94 -6.88
C GLN A 186 2.80 -28.15 -6.15
N GLU A 187 3.63 -29.18 -5.97
CA GLU A 187 3.34 -30.28 -5.04
C GLU A 187 3.71 -29.83 -3.63
N VAL A 188 2.93 -28.90 -3.08
CA VAL A 188 3.09 -28.46 -1.69
C VAL A 188 2.32 -29.47 -0.85
N GLY A 189 3.02 -30.29 -0.05
CA GLY A 189 2.43 -31.40 0.70
C GLY A 189 1.12 -31.05 1.43
N SER A 190 1.19 -30.58 2.67
CA SER A 190 0.04 -29.99 3.36
C SER A 190 0.26 -28.49 3.49
N ILE A 191 -0.69 -27.69 3.01
CA ILE A 191 -0.63 -26.23 3.18
C ILE A 191 -0.61 -25.86 4.67
N ASP A 192 -1.24 -26.65 5.54
CA ASP A 192 -1.19 -26.44 7.00
C ASP A 192 0.21 -26.63 7.58
N GLU A 193 0.92 -27.67 7.14
CA GLU A 193 2.30 -27.91 7.59
C GLU A 193 3.22 -26.76 7.17
N LEU A 194 3.01 -26.26 5.95
CA LEU A 194 3.75 -25.11 5.44
C LEU A 194 3.44 -23.84 6.22
N PHE A 195 2.16 -23.56 6.49
CA PHE A 195 1.73 -22.41 7.28
C PHE A 195 2.27 -22.47 8.70
N LYS A 196 2.30 -23.66 9.30
CA LYS A 196 2.92 -23.88 10.61
C LYS A 196 4.43 -23.61 10.55
N SER A 197 5.11 -24.05 9.49
CA SER A 197 6.53 -23.73 9.31
C SER A 197 6.78 -22.22 9.23
N TYR A 198 5.89 -21.43 8.61
CA TYR A 198 6.04 -19.98 8.57
C TYR A 198 5.89 -19.32 9.94
N GLU A 199 4.95 -19.81 10.75
CA GLU A 199 4.82 -19.37 12.14
C GLU A 199 6.07 -19.71 12.96
N GLU A 200 6.58 -20.94 12.84
CA GLU A 200 7.79 -21.40 13.54
C GLU A 200 9.06 -20.63 13.12
N LEU A 201 9.13 -20.20 11.85
CA LEU A 201 10.20 -19.35 11.33
C LEU A 201 10.05 -17.88 11.72
N GLY A 202 8.96 -17.49 12.38
CA GLY A 202 8.71 -16.11 12.79
C GLY A 202 8.39 -15.18 11.61
N LEU A 203 7.86 -15.71 10.51
CA LEU A 203 7.47 -14.94 9.32
C LEU A 203 6.12 -14.22 9.49
N ILE A 204 5.37 -14.55 10.55
CA ILE A 204 4.04 -13.99 10.82
C ILE A 204 4.15 -12.96 11.94
N ILE A 205 3.83 -11.70 11.60
CA ILE A 205 3.72 -10.60 12.55
C ILE A 205 2.43 -10.77 13.36
N SER A 206 2.55 -10.60 14.68
CA SER A 206 1.43 -10.66 15.62
C SER A 206 0.44 -9.50 15.44
N ASP A 207 -0.83 -9.75 15.72
CA ASP A 207 -1.91 -8.76 15.62
C ASP A 207 -1.66 -7.50 16.45
N ASP A 208 -1.09 -7.61 17.65
CA ASP A 208 -0.75 -6.43 18.48
C ASP A 208 0.20 -5.46 17.77
N VAL A 209 1.16 -5.99 17.01
CA VAL A 209 2.12 -5.18 16.24
C VAL A 209 1.44 -4.57 15.02
N ILE A 210 0.52 -5.30 14.39
CA ILE A 210 -0.27 -4.80 13.26
C ILE A 210 -1.16 -3.65 13.74
N SER A 211 -1.94 -3.82 14.80
CA SER A 211 -2.80 -2.77 15.35
C SER A 211 -1.99 -1.54 15.81
N ALA A 212 -0.85 -1.73 16.48
CA ALA A 212 0.02 -0.63 16.85
C ALA A 212 0.62 0.11 15.63
N SER A 213 0.80 -0.62 14.52
CA SER A 213 1.28 -0.04 13.25
C SER A 213 0.18 0.76 12.56
N GLU A 214 -1.04 0.24 12.47
CA GLU A 214 -2.20 0.96 11.95
C GLU A 214 -2.43 2.28 12.70
N ASP A 215 -2.48 2.23 14.04
CA ASP A 215 -2.67 3.41 14.89
C ASP A 215 -1.62 4.49 14.63
N LEU A 216 -0.36 4.07 14.47
CA LEU A 216 0.74 4.99 14.23
C LEU A 216 0.73 5.54 12.81
N ASP A 217 0.47 4.73 11.77
CA ASP A 217 0.37 5.25 10.40
C ASP A 217 -0.79 6.24 10.26
N ASP A 218 -1.95 5.96 10.87
CA ASP A 218 -3.10 6.86 10.88
C ASP A 218 -2.77 8.20 11.54
N GLN A 219 -2.10 8.20 12.70
CA GLN A 219 -1.61 9.42 13.35
C GLN A 219 -0.64 10.21 12.46
N LEU A 220 0.30 9.51 11.81
CA LEU A 220 1.25 10.13 10.88
C LEU A 220 0.55 10.68 9.63
N SER A 221 -0.48 10.00 9.13
CA SER A 221 -1.30 10.41 7.99
C SER A 221 -2.09 11.67 8.31
N LEU A 222 -2.74 11.72 9.48
CA LEU A 222 -3.44 12.91 9.97
C LEU A 222 -2.50 14.11 10.13
N LEU A 223 -1.31 13.89 10.67
CA LEU A 223 -0.30 14.93 10.79
C LEU A 223 0.19 15.44 9.43
N LYS A 224 0.50 14.55 8.49
CA LYS A 224 0.87 14.91 7.10
C LYS A 224 -0.25 15.70 6.42
N LYS A 225 -1.51 15.27 6.56
CA LYS A 225 -2.68 15.99 6.03
C LYS A 225 -2.80 17.38 6.65
N SER A 226 -2.62 17.50 7.97
CA SER A 226 -2.65 18.80 8.68
C SER A 226 -1.56 19.75 8.16
N PHE A 227 -0.34 19.26 7.94
CA PHE A 227 0.73 20.05 7.32
C PHE A 227 0.40 20.43 5.87
N LYS A 228 -0.16 19.51 5.08
CA LYS A 228 -0.57 19.81 3.70
C LYS A 228 -1.66 20.88 3.68
N VAL A 229 -2.63 20.82 4.57
CA VAL A 229 -3.68 21.85 4.70
C VAL A 229 -3.08 23.19 5.13
N ALA A 230 -2.19 23.22 6.12
CA ALA A 230 -1.50 24.44 6.51
C ALA A 230 -0.66 25.03 5.36
N ALA A 231 0.06 24.20 4.62
CA ALA A 231 0.85 24.61 3.45
C ALA A 231 -0.03 25.13 2.31
N VAL A 232 -1.18 24.49 2.06
CA VAL A 232 -2.17 24.97 1.09
C VAL A 232 -2.75 26.31 1.53
N ASN A 233 -3.15 26.47 2.79
CA ASN A 233 -3.67 27.74 3.30
C ASN A 233 -2.66 28.88 3.16
N ILE A 234 -1.40 28.62 3.51
CA ILE A 234 -0.29 29.56 3.28
C ILE A 234 -0.15 29.83 1.77
N GLY A 235 -0.13 28.80 0.92
CA GLY A 235 -0.04 28.93 -0.54
C GLY A 235 -1.18 29.73 -1.17
N THR A 236 -2.42 29.56 -0.69
CA THR A 236 -3.59 30.32 -1.15
C THR A 236 -3.49 31.81 -0.81
N MET A 237 -2.81 32.17 0.29
CA MET A 237 -2.51 33.57 0.62
C MET A 237 -1.58 34.20 -0.43
N PHE A 238 -0.73 33.41 -1.11
CA PHE A 238 0.16 33.87 -2.17
C PHE A 238 -0.40 33.69 -3.59
N MET A 239 -1.53 32.98 -3.77
CA MET A 239 -2.15 32.80 -5.09
C MET A 239 -2.45 34.12 -5.81
N PRO A 240 -2.95 35.19 -5.15
CA PRO A 240 -3.15 36.48 -5.81
C PRO A 240 -1.84 37.10 -6.33
N ALA A 241 -0.75 36.98 -5.56
CA ALA A 241 0.57 37.50 -5.95
C ALA A 241 1.16 36.68 -7.12
N ILE A 242 1.07 35.35 -7.05
CA ILE A 242 1.51 34.45 -8.14
C ILE A 242 0.67 34.69 -9.40
N SER A 243 -0.65 34.87 -9.27
CA SER A 243 -1.55 35.15 -10.38
C SER A 243 -1.20 36.48 -11.07
N LYS A 244 -0.90 37.54 -10.31
CA LYS A 244 -0.43 38.81 -10.89
C LYS A 244 0.87 38.65 -11.66
N VAL A 245 1.84 37.91 -11.13
CA VAL A 245 3.11 37.64 -11.81
C VAL A 245 2.90 36.82 -13.08
N VAL A 246 2.10 35.76 -13.03
CA VAL A 246 1.81 34.91 -14.20
C VAL A 246 1.06 35.69 -15.28
N THR A 247 0.04 36.48 -14.91
CA THR A 247 -0.69 37.33 -15.84
C THR A 247 0.21 38.40 -16.46
N GLY A 248 1.04 39.08 -15.66
CA GLY A 248 2.00 40.06 -16.17
C GLY A 248 3.03 39.46 -17.13
N LEU A 249 3.48 38.23 -16.89
CA LEU A 249 4.36 37.49 -17.82
C LEU A 249 3.66 37.08 -19.11
N LEU A 250 2.40 36.65 -19.02
CA LEU A 250 1.59 36.32 -20.20
C LEU A 250 1.26 37.57 -21.04
N ASP A 251 1.03 38.71 -20.40
CA ASP A 251 0.77 39.99 -21.05
C ASP A 251 2.02 40.55 -21.76
N LEU A 252 3.20 40.32 -21.16
CA LEU A 252 4.52 40.59 -21.75
C LEU A 252 4.78 39.69 -22.97
N ALA A 253 4.51 38.38 -22.84
CA ALA A 253 4.68 37.42 -23.93
C ALA A 253 3.71 37.66 -25.11
N ARG A 254 2.53 38.23 -24.83
CA ARG A 254 1.53 38.63 -25.84
C ARG A 254 1.79 40.00 -26.45
N GLY A 255 2.80 40.74 -25.99
CA GLY A 255 3.16 42.05 -26.52
C GLY A 255 2.13 43.16 -26.24
N SER A 256 1.31 43.01 -25.20
CA SER A 256 0.28 44.01 -24.88
C SER A 256 0.90 45.23 -24.17
N ALA A 257 0.52 46.44 -24.60
CA ALA A 257 1.13 47.71 -24.16
C ALA A 257 0.92 48.07 -22.66
N GLY A 258 0.24 47.22 -21.87
CA GLY A 258 -0.03 47.40 -20.44
C GLY A 258 0.79 46.51 -19.49
N ALA A 259 1.65 45.63 -20.01
CA ALA A 259 2.35 44.61 -19.20
C ALA A 259 3.29 45.16 -18.10
N GLY A 260 3.67 46.44 -18.20
CA GLY A 260 4.49 47.12 -17.18
C GLY A 260 3.70 47.66 -15.97
N GLU A 261 2.37 47.82 -16.10
CA GLU A 261 1.53 48.34 -15.01
C GLU A 261 0.97 47.24 -14.10
N THR A 262 0.77 46.02 -14.61
CA THR A 262 0.29 44.86 -13.83
C THR A 262 1.36 44.22 -12.94
N LEU A 263 2.64 44.55 -13.18
CA LEU A 263 3.81 44.04 -12.45
C LEU A 263 4.35 45.02 -11.37
N LYS A 264 3.71 46.18 -11.18
CA LYS A 264 3.93 47.09 -10.03
C LYS A 264 3.05 46.71 -8.85
#